data_AF-A0A7S3M244-F1
#
_entry.id   AF-A0A7S3M244-F1
#
_cell.length_a   1.000
_cell.length_b   1.000
_cell.length_c   1.000
_cell.angle_alpha   90.00
_cell.angle_beta   90.00
_cell.angle_gamma   90.00
#
_symmetry.space_group_name_H-M   'P 1'
#
loop_
_entity.id
_entity.type
_entity.pdbx_description
1 polymer ?
#
loop_
_entity_poly.entity_id
_entity_poly.type
_entity_poly.pdbx_seq_one_letter_code
_entity_poly.pdbx_strand_id
1 'polypeptide(L)'
;DAKRMACLESLRHFKLVPMGAVAACIYKSTTTTDTTSNSIENSSNAVTTVGANTAPYPLLQGIAFCYLPLPVLTQLPVHVNGYFELSSNRRDIWKGDDTKGEAKMRSDWNICIMKDVLAPLYA
;
A
#
# COMPACT_ATOMS: atom_id res chain seq x y z
N ASP A 1 -19.18 5.07 11.96
CA ASP A 1 -18.04 4.40 11.33
C ASP A 1 -16.92 5.43 11.08
N ALA A 2 -15.74 4.98 10.66
CA ALA A 2 -14.59 5.86 10.47
C ALA A 2 -14.70 6.81 9.26
N LYS A 3 -15.50 6.48 8.24
CA LYS A 3 -15.82 7.41 7.14
C LYS A 3 -16.62 8.60 7.67
N ARG A 4 -17.59 8.35 8.54
CA ARG A 4 -18.33 9.42 9.25
C ARG A 4 -17.40 10.23 10.15
N MET A 5 -16.43 9.59 10.82
CA MET A 5 -15.45 10.31 11.65
C MET A 5 -14.62 11.31 10.83
N ALA A 6 -14.21 10.95 9.62
CA ALA A 6 -13.46 11.84 8.72
C ALA A 6 -14.26 13.08 8.27
N CYS A 7 -15.60 13.02 8.31
CA CYS A 7 -16.48 14.12 7.90
C CYS A 7 -16.97 14.99 9.08
N LEU A 8 -16.67 14.63 10.34
CA LEU A 8 -17.14 15.38 11.51
C LEU A 8 -16.23 16.58 11.80
N GLU A 9 -16.85 17.77 11.91
CA GLU A 9 -16.17 19.03 12.23
C GLU A 9 -15.36 18.93 13.54
N SER A 10 -15.95 18.31 14.56
CA SER A 10 -15.33 18.10 15.87
C SER A 10 -14.08 17.22 15.84
N LEU A 11 -13.90 16.43 14.78
CA LEU A 11 -12.81 15.47 14.63
C LEU A 11 -11.77 15.89 13.60
N ARG A 12 -11.86 17.10 13.02
CA ARG A 12 -10.87 17.61 12.05
C ARG A 12 -9.44 17.62 12.58
N HIS A 13 -9.26 17.78 13.89
CA HIS A 13 -7.94 17.80 14.53
C HIS A 13 -7.20 16.45 14.44
N PHE A 14 -7.92 15.35 14.20
CA PHE A 14 -7.31 14.04 13.92
C PHE A 14 -6.72 13.92 12.52
N LYS A 15 -6.94 14.92 11.64
CA LYS A 15 -6.42 14.95 10.27
C LYS A 15 -6.69 13.66 9.48
N LEU A 16 -7.87 13.07 9.67
CA LEU A 16 -8.34 11.85 9.00
C LEU A 16 -8.66 12.09 7.51
N VAL A 17 -7.88 12.93 6.85
CA VAL A 17 -8.04 13.22 5.42
C VAL A 17 -7.52 12.01 4.67
N PRO A 18 -8.33 11.34 3.82
CA PRO A 18 -7.85 10.28 2.97
C PRO A 18 -7.00 10.90 1.85
N MET A 19 -5.75 11.24 2.14
CA MET A 19 -4.75 11.52 1.11
C MET A 19 -4.13 10.19 0.70
N GLY A 20 -4.80 9.50 -0.23
CA GLY A 20 -4.31 8.29 -0.86
C GLY A 20 -3.72 8.61 -2.22
N ALA A 21 -2.49 8.16 -2.46
CA ALA A 21 -1.90 8.11 -3.79
C ALA A 21 -1.56 6.65 -4.10
N VAL A 22 -1.95 6.18 -5.29
CA VAL A 22 -1.67 4.84 -5.79
C VAL A 22 -0.75 4.98 -6.99
N ALA A 23 0.40 4.31 -6.95
CA ALA A 23 1.29 4.18 -8.10
C ALA A 23 1.13 2.76 -8.67
N ALA A 24 0.72 2.66 -9.93
CA ALA A 24 0.66 1.40 -10.66
C ALA A 24 1.80 1.34 -11.68
N CYS A 25 2.50 0.20 -11.73
CA CYS A 25 3.46 -0.07 -12.79
C CYS A 25 2.70 -0.43 -14.07
N ILE A 26 2.73 0.45 -15.06
CA ILE A 26 2.17 0.18 -16.38
C ILE A 26 3.18 -0.71 -17.12
N TYR A 27 2.74 -1.89 -17.55
CA TYR A 27 3.56 -2.81 -18.33
C TYR A 27 4.19 -2.09 -19.53
N LYS A 28 5.51 -2.14 -19.66
CA LYS A 28 6.17 -1.85 -20.93
C LYS A 28 6.13 -3.13 -21.74
N SER A 29 5.35 -3.12 -22.82
CA SER A 29 5.53 -4.10 -23.88
C SER A 29 6.95 -3.96 -24.41
N THR A 30 7.81 -4.90 -24.04
CA THR A 30 9.03 -5.15 -24.81
C THR A 30 8.56 -5.72 -26.14
N THR A 31 8.45 -4.85 -27.14
CA THR A 31 8.44 -5.29 -28.53
C THR A 31 9.82 -5.86 -28.79
N THR A 32 9.97 -7.17 -28.65
CA THR A 32 11.18 -7.90 -29.06
C THR A 32 11.30 -7.77 -30.56
N THR A 33 12.01 -6.74 -31.03
CA THR A 33 12.67 -6.80 -32.33
C THR A 33 13.96 -7.58 -32.11
N ASP A 34 14.00 -8.82 -32.61
CA ASP A 34 15.21 -9.62 -32.65
C ASP A 34 16.36 -8.83 -33.28
N THR A 35 17.34 -8.42 -32.49
CA THR A 35 18.73 -8.25 -32.95
C THR A 35 19.66 -8.39 -31.76
N THR A 36 20.34 -9.52 -31.76
CA THR A 36 21.44 -9.97 -30.90
C THR A 36 22.48 -8.87 -30.63
N SER A 37 22.76 -8.57 -29.36
CA SER A 37 24.06 -8.07 -28.88
C SER A 37 24.16 -8.20 -27.36
N ASN A 38 25.07 -9.06 -26.91
CA ASN A 38 25.39 -9.36 -25.52
C ASN A 38 25.93 -8.13 -24.76
N SER A 39 25.46 -7.93 -23.53
CA SER A 39 26.28 -7.35 -22.45
C SER A 39 25.76 -7.82 -21.10
N ILE A 40 26.60 -8.56 -20.40
CA ILE A 40 26.43 -9.09 -19.04
C ILE A 40 26.63 -7.94 -18.04
N GLU A 41 25.65 -7.65 -17.20
CA GLU A 41 25.91 -7.04 -15.88
C GLU A 41 25.04 -7.70 -14.80
N ASN A 42 25.74 -8.34 -13.86
CA ASN A 42 25.24 -9.01 -12.67
C ASN A 42 24.64 -8.00 -11.67
N SER A 43 23.49 -8.33 -11.07
CA SER A 43 23.20 -8.04 -9.65
C SER A 43 22.00 -8.87 -9.14
N SER A 44 22.34 -10.02 -8.57
CA SER A 44 21.77 -10.68 -7.38
C SER A 44 20.25 -10.62 -7.07
N ASN A 45 19.65 -11.82 -7.23
CA ASN A 45 18.69 -12.53 -6.35
C ASN A 45 17.21 -12.06 -6.32
N ALA A 46 16.17 -12.87 -6.59
CA ALA A 46 16.01 -14.18 -7.22
C ALA A 46 14.51 -14.40 -7.58
N VAL A 47 14.23 -14.66 -8.87
CA VAL A 47 13.43 -15.76 -9.49
C VAL A 47 11.97 -15.97 -8.99
N THR A 48 10.93 -15.94 -9.85
CA THR A 48 10.58 -17.05 -10.76
C THR A 48 9.60 -16.60 -11.86
N THR A 49 10.00 -16.85 -13.11
CA THR A 49 9.15 -16.85 -14.30
C THR A 49 8.60 -18.26 -14.50
N VAL A 50 7.32 -18.51 -14.21
CA VAL A 50 6.60 -19.71 -14.70
C VAL A 50 5.15 -19.35 -15.04
N GLY A 51 4.79 -19.58 -16.29
CA GLY A 51 3.40 -19.72 -16.75
C GLY A 51 2.74 -18.43 -17.21
N ALA A 52 2.48 -18.35 -18.51
CA ALA A 52 1.52 -17.42 -19.09
C ALA A 52 0.15 -17.63 -18.45
N ASN A 53 -0.13 -16.85 -17.41
CA ASN A 53 -1.46 -16.54 -16.93
C ASN A 53 -1.46 -15.05 -16.61
N THR A 54 -2.37 -14.36 -17.28
CA THR A 54 -2.58 -12.92 -17.37
C THR A 54 -2.89 -12.35 -15.98
N ALA A 55 -1.90 -12.25 -15.10
CA ALA A 55 -2.05 -11.44 -13.90
C ALA A 55 -2.23 -10.00 -14.39
N PRO A 56 -3.38 -9.35 -14.12
CA PRO A 56 -3.65 -8.00 -14.63
C PRO A 56 -2.65 -6.95 -14.13
N TYR A 57 -1.80 -7.33 -13.17
CA TYR A 57 -0.78 -6.48 -12.58
C TYR A 57 0.56 -7.25 -12.46
N PRO A 58 1.70 -6.56 -12.60
CA PRO A 58 3.01 -7.17 -12.32
C PRO A 58 3.07 -7.66 -10.86
N LEU A 59 3.90 -8.68 -10.62
CA LEU A 59 4.26 -9.18 -9.28
C LEU A 59 5.10 -8.13 -8.53
N LEU A 60 4.49 -6.98 -8.25
CA LEU A 60 5.06 -5.97 -7.37
C LEU A 60 4.59 -6.27 -5.95
N GLN A 61 5.52 -6.35 -5.00
CA GLN A 61 5.15 -6.38 -3.59
C GLN A 61 5.03 -4.94 -3.09
N GLY A 62 3.80 -4.45 -3.02
CA GLY A 62 3.47 -3.11 -2.59
C GLY A 62 3.95 -2.81 -1.18
N ILE A 63 4.30 -1.56 -0.93
CA ILE A 63 4.81 -1.05 0.36
C ILE A 63 3.83 0.01 0.87
N ALA A 64 3.62 0.06 2.18
CA ALA A 64 2.86 1.13 2.82
C ALA A 64 3.74 2.35 3.09
N PHE A 65 3.18 3.54 2.89
CA PHE A 65 3.79 4.82 3.17
C PHE A 65 2.88 5.60 4.12
N CYS A 66 3.50 6.31 5.06
CA CYS A 66 2.87 7.36 5.84
C CYS A 66 3.81 8.56 5.80
N TYR A 67 3.69 9.35 4.72
CA TYR A 67 4.67 10.35 4.26
C TYR A 67 6.04 9.76 3.85
N LEU A 68 6.58 8.83 4.65
CA LEU A 68 7.80 8.08 4.38
C LEU A 68 7.49 6.59 4.21
N PRO A 69 8.37 5.83 3.53
CA PRO A 69 8.22 4.39 3.38
C PRO A 69 8.23 3.70 4.76
N LEU A 70 7.27 2.82 5.00
CA LEU A 70 7.25 1.92 6.14
C LEU A 70 7.84 0.57 5.73
N PRO A 71 8.50 -0.17 6.63
CA PRO A 71 8.92 -1.56 6.40
C PRO A 71 7.73 -2.55 6.44
N VAL A 72 6.60 -2.19 5.82
CA VAL A 72 5.36 -2.96 5.79
C VAL A 72 5.03 -3.33 4.35
N LEU A 73 5.01 -4.63 4.07
CA LEU A 73 4.59 -5.18 2.78
C LEU A 73 3.06 -5.34 2.77
N THR A 74 2.40 -4.72 1.82
CA THR A 74 0.93 -4.70 1.70
C THR A 74 0.37 -5.92 0.96
N GLN A 75 1.24 -6.66 0.25
CA GLN A 75 0.86 -7.74 -0.67
C GLN A 75 -0.07 -7.30 -1.82
N LEU A 76 -0.25 -5.99 -2.01
CA LEU A 76 -0.96 -5.42 -3.16
C LEU A 76 0.04 -5.15 -4.29
N PRO A 77 -0.39 -5.16 -5.56
CA PRO A 77 0.48 -4.84 -6.69
C PRO A 77 0.80 -3.33 -6.81
N VAL A 78 0.59 -2.55 -5.75
CA VAL A 78 0.76 -1.10 -5.71
C VAL A 78 1.34 -0.63 -4.38
N HIS A 79 2.03 0.50 -4.39
CA HIS A 79 2.36 1.21 -3.16
C HIS A 79 1.14 1.98 -2.66
N VAL A 80 0.97 2.02 -1.35
CA VAL A 80 -0.16 2.68 -0.69
C VAL A 80 0.37 3.76 0.23
N ASN A 81 0.03 5.02 -0.04
CA ASN A 81 0.26 6.11 0.91
C ASN A 81 -1.03 6.45 1.66
N GLY A 82 -0.94 6.67 2.96
CA GLY A 82 -2.08 7.06 3.78
C GLY A 82 -1.66 7.69 5.10
N TYR A 83 -2.57 8.46 5.69
CA TYR A 83 -2.39 9.00 7.04
C TYR A 83 -2.70 7.91 8.07
N PHE A 84 -1.74 7.00 8.26
CA PHE A 84 -1.85 5.90 9.21
C PHE A 84 -1.39 6.33 10.59
N GLU A 85 -2.12 5.90 11.63
CA GLU A 85 -1.56 5.87 12.97
C GLU A 85 -0.51 4.75 13.05
N LEU A 86 0.66 5.05 13.61
CA LEU A 86 1.81 4.14 13.59
C LEU A 86 2.12 3.63 15.00
N SER A 87 2.86 2.53 15.06
CA SER A 87 3.48 2.07 16.29
C SER A 87 4.42 3.13 16.87
N SER A 88 4.79 3.01 18.15
CA SER A 88 5.70 3.96 18.82
C SER A 88 7.06 4.10 18.13
N ASN A 89 7.58 3.00 17.55
CA ASN A 89 8.81 2.99 16.75
C ASN A 89 8.60 3.46 15.29
N ARG A 90 7.35 3.77 14.90
CA ARG A 90 6.94 4.25 13.58
C ARG A 90 7.33 3.33 12.42
N ARG A 91 7.43 2.03 12.69
CA ARG A 91 7.78 1.02 11.67
C ARG A 91 6.56 0.24 11.17
N ASP A 92 5.46 0.24 11.93
CA ASP A 92 4.28 -0.56 11.62
C ASP A 92 2.99 0.28 11.69
N ILE A 93 1.97 -0.14 10.96
CA ILE A 93 0.61 0.40 11.07
C ILE A 93 0.00 -0.11 12.37
N TRP A 94 -0.42 0.80 13.23
CA TRP A 94 -0.94 0.43 14.53
C TRP A 94 -2.39 -0.07 14.47
N LYS A 95 -2.67 -1.18 15.13
CA LYS A 95 -4.02 -1.81 15.15
C LYS A 95 -4.82 -1.49 16.42
N GLY A 96 -4.17 -1.04 17.49
CA GLY A 96 -4.84 -0.53 18.69
C GLY A 96 -5.90 -1.46 19.28
N ASP A 97 -5.67 -2.78 19.26
CA ASP A 97 -6.68 -3.82 19.52
C ASP A 97 -7.35 -3.70 20.92
N ASP A 98 -6.65 -3.14 21.92
CA ASP A 98 -7.15 -2.97 23.30
C ASP A 98 -7.40 -1.51 23.71
N THR A 99 -7.55 -0.60 22.75
CA THR A 99 -7.62 0.83 23.05
C THR A 99 -9.03 1.41 23.15
N LYS A 100 -9.17 2.52 23.88
CA LYS A 100 -10.43 3.26 24.09
C LYS A 100 -10.25 4.74 23.75
N GLY A 101 -11.37 5.44 23.55
CA GLY A 101 -11.37 6.87 23.24
C GLY A 101 -10.66 7.18 21.91
N GLU A 102 -9.86 8.23 21.88
CA GLU A 102 -9.18 8.70 20.65
C GLU A 102 -8.27 7.66 20.02
N ALA A 103 -7.59 6.87 20.84
CA ALA A 103 -6.71 5.79 20.41
C ALA A 103 -7.48 4.76 19.56
N LYS A 104 -8.70 4.42 20.00
CA LYS A 104 -9.59 3.54 19.23
C LYS A 104 -10.05 4.17 17.92
N MET A 105 -10.32 5.49 17.93
CA MET A 105 -10.75 6.18 16.71
C MET A 105 -9.66 6.15 15.63
N ARG A 106 -8.39 6.28 16.04
CA ARG A 106 -7.22 6.17 15.17
C ARG A 106 -7.01 4.74 14.64
N SER A 107 -7.21 3.71 15.46
CA SER A 107 -7.12 2.34 14.96
C SER A 107 -8.29 1.97 14.04
N ASP A 108 -9.51 2.40 14.37
CA ASP A 108 -10.68 2.24 13.51
C ASP A 108 -10.48 2.93 12.15
N TRP A 109 -9.78 4.06 12.12
CA TRP A 109 -9.39 4.73 10.87
C TRP A 109 -8.44 3.89 10.02
N ASN A 110 -7.38 3.33 10.62
CA ASN A 110 -6.47 2.43 9.92
C ASN A 110 -7.21 1.22 9.32
N ILE A 111 -8.12 0.61 10.09
CA ILE A 111 -8.94 -0.51 9.64
C ILE A 111 -9.85 -0.11 8.47
N CYS A 112 -10.49 1.07 8.55
CA CYS A 112 -11.35 1.59 7.50
C CYS A 112 -10.61 1.81 6.19
N ILE A 113 -9.41 2.40 6.21
CA ILE A 113 -8.59 2.54 4.99
C ILE A 113 -8.32 1.15 4.39
N MET A 114 -7.87 0.20 5.21
CA MET A 114 -7.49 -1.13 4.71
C MET A 114 -8.68 -1.94 4.17
N LYS A 115 -9.79 -1.99 4.91
CA LYS A 115 -10.94 -2.85 4.58
C LYS A 115 -11.95 -2.19 3.65
N ASP A 116 -12.23 -0.91 3.85
CA ASP A 116 -13.34 -0.24 3.17
C ASP A 116 -12.90 0.62 2.00
N VAL A 117 -11.58 0.84 1.83
CA VAL A 117 -10.99 1.61 0.72
C VAL A 117 -10.07 0.75 -0.12
N LEU A 118 -9.07 0.09 0.47
CA LEU A 118 -8.06 -0.66 -0.30
C LEU A 118 -8.58 -2.02 -0.79
N ALA A 119 -9.12 -2.85 0.10
CA ALA A 119 -9.53 -4.22 -0.27
C ALA A 119 -10.52 -4.28 -1.44
N PRO A 120 -11.58 -3.43 -1.53
CA PRO A 120 -12.53 -3.48 -2.65
C PRO A 120 -11.94 -3.08 -4.00
N LEU A 121 -10.80 -2.39 -4.04
CA LEU A 121 -10.13 -2.01 -5.30
C LEU A 121 -9.39 -3.19 -5.96
N TYR A 122 -9.20 -4.28 -5.22
CA TYR A 122 -8.40 -5.45 -5.64
C TYR A 122 -9.13 -6.79 -5.38
N ALA A 123 -10.45 -6.76 -5.15
CA ALA A 123 -11.30 -7.93 -4.92
C ALA A 123 -11.88 -8.52 -6.23
#